data_AF-V4HT54-F1
#
_entry.id   AF-V4HT54-F1
#
_cell.length_a   1.000
_cell.length_b   1.000
_cell.length_c   1.000
_cell.angle_alpha   90.00
_cell.angle_beta   90.00
_cell.angle_gamma   90.00
#
_symmetry.space_group_name_H-M   'P 1'
#
loop_
_entity.id
_entity.type
_entity.pdbx_description
1 polymer ?
#
loop_
_entity_poly.entity_id
_entity_poly.type
_entity_poly.pdbx_seq_one_letter_code
_entity_poly.pdbx_strand_id
1 'polypeptide(L)'
;MRNLLVLLLLFSSASFSSEGVFERWTAKGKECFFKFQIPPSVNWDGESELPISIKGINTAFKNWTNANLSSGEEAHVTNYNLASVFSEEATTNYWVYKVGYVVFNNGSPTQNFNRKVVIDLSGKVITPVCGL
;
A
#
# COMPACT_ATOMS: atom_id res chain seq x y z
N MET A 1 -22.38 54.79 -13.94
CA MET A 1 -22.71 53.35 -14.01
C MET A 1 -21.82 52.67 -15.02
N ARG A 2 -20.78 51.95 -14.57
CA ARG A 2 -20.08 50.99 -15.44
C ARG A 2 -19.46 49.91 -14.55
N ASN A 3 -20.18 48.81 -14.46
CA ASN A 3 -19.89 47.66 -13.60
C ASN A 3 -18.56 47.02 -14.00
N LEU A 4 -17.61 46.99 -13.06
CA LEU A 4 -16.41 46.19 -13.15
C LEU A 4 -16.78 44.77 -12.67
N LEU A 5 -17.13 43.90 -13.60
CA LEU A 5 -17.49 42.51 -13.33
C LEU A 5 -16.19 41.74 -12.98
N VAL A 6 -15.94 41.53 -11.69
CA VAL A 6 -14.88 40.66 -11.20
C VAL A 6 -15.34 39.21 -11.42
N LEU A 7 -14.84 38.56 -12.48
CA LEU A 7 -15.08 37.15 -12.73
C LEU A 7 -14.00 36.33 -11.98
N LEU A 8 -14.25 36.06 -10.70
CA LEU A 8 -13.50 35.06 -9.92
C LEU A 8 -13.90 33.67 -10.45
N LEU A 9 -13.07 33.12 -11.35
CA LEU A 9 -13.07 31.70 -11.68
C LEU A 9 -12.61 30.93 -10.44
N LEU A 10 -13.56 30.53 -9.61
CA LEU A 10 -13.39 29.48 -8.63
C LEU A 10 -13.11 28.18 -9.41
N PHE A 11 -11.82 27.91 -9.68
CA PHE A 11 -11.38 26.54 -9.88
C PHE A 11 -11.60 25.83 -8.56
N SER A 12 -12.77 25.20 -8.43
CA SER A 12 -12.98 24.12 -7.49
C SER A 12 -12.00 23.03 -7.87
N SER A 13 -10.81 23.08 -7.28
CA SER A 13 -9.95 21.92 -7.15
C SER A 13 -10.76 20.90 -6.37
N ALA A 14 -11.50 20.06 -7.08
CA ALA A 14 -11.96 18.79 -6.55
C ALA A 14 -10.69 18.04 -6.20
N SER A 15 -10.23 18.22 -4.96
CA SER A 15 -9.27 17.33 -4.33
C SER A 15 -9.99 16.00 -4.23
N PHE A 16 -9.88 15.17 -5.28
CA PHE A 16 -10.14 13.76 -5.18
C PHE A 16 -9.08 13.23 -4.21
N SER A 17 -9.41 13.27 -2.92
CA SER A 17 -8.70 12.54 -1.89
C SER A 17 -8.95 11.07 -2.19
N SER A 18 -8.11 10.48 -3.02
CA SER A 18 -8.19 9.09 -3.47
C SER A 18 -7.75 8.11 -2.37
N GLU A 19 -8.27 8.31 -1.16
CA GLU A 19 -7.95 7.50 0.01
C GLU A 19 -8.95 6.36 0.14
N GLY A 20 -8.82 5.34 -0.69
CA GLY A 20 -9.73 4.21 -0.61
C GLY A 20 -9.11 3.02 0.12
N VAL A 21 -9.82 2.55 1.16
CA VAL A 21 -9.51 1.31 1.87
C VAL A 21 -9.85 0.13 0.96
N PHE A 22 -8.96 -0.85 0.88
CA PHE A 22 -9.17 -2.06 0.06
C PHE A 22 -9.02 -3.36 0.85
N GLU A 23 -8.60 -3.30 2.11
CA GLU A 23 -8.57 -4.45 3.02
C GLU A 23 -8.65 -3.96 4.47
N ARG A 24 -9.47 -4.64 5.29
CA ARG A 24 -9.64 -4.37 6.73
C ARG A 24 -9.48 -5.67 7.54
N TRP A 25 -8.90 -5.59 8.73
CA TRP A 25 -8.83 -6.70 9.69
C TRP A 25 -8.62 -6.18 11.12
N THR A 26 -8.89 -7.03 12.11
CA THR A 26 -8.60 -6.71 13.52
C THR A 26 -7.29 -7.38 13.95
N ALA A 27 -6.39 -6.60 14.56
CA ALA A 27 -5.15 -7.11 15.16
C ALA A 27 -4.99 -6.54 16.58
N LYS A 28 -4.86 -7.43 17.57
CA LYS A 28 -4.71 -7.05 18.99
C LYS A 28 -5.80 -6.06 19.47
N GLY A 29 -7.04 -6.27 19.04
CA GLY A 29 -8.18 -5.42 19.40
C GLY A 29 -8.25 -4.06 18.68
N LYS A 30 -7.33 -3.78 17.75
CA LYS A 30 -7.35 -2.57 16.92
C LYS A 30 -7.76 -2.92 15.50
N GLU A 31 -8.59 -2.07 14.89
CA GLU A 31 -8.83 -2.15 13.45
C GLU A 31 -7.54 -1.72 12.72
N CYS A 32 -7.20 -2.48 11.69
CA CYS A 32 -6.11 -2.23 10.78
C CYS A 32 -6.64 -2.30 9.35
N PHE A 33 -6.07 -1.49 8.46
CA PHE A 33 -6.46 -1.51 7.06
C PHE A 33 -5.29 -1.18 6.14
N PHE A 34 -5.40 -1.63 4.89
CA PHE A 34 -4.63 -1.11 3.78
C PHE A 34 -5.48 -0.13 2.99
N LYS A 35 -4.90 1.02 2.65
CA LYS A 35 -5.50 2.01 1.77
C LYS A 35 -4.51 2.47 0.71
N PHE A 36 -5.00 2.80 -0.47
CA PHE A 36 -4.22 3.58 -1.41
C PHE A 36 -4.26 5.04 -0.97
N GLN A 37 -3.12 5.71 -0.85
CA GLN A 37 -3.09 7.17 -0.70
C GLN A 37 -3.29 7.86 -2.06
N ILE A 38 -2.74 7.24 -3.10
CA ILE A 38 -2.82 7.63 -4.51
C ILE A 38 -3.07 6.32 -5.27
N PRO A 39 -3.93 6.29 -6.30
CA PRO A 39 -4.17 5.08 -7.06
C PRO A 39 -2.85 4.57 -7.68
N PRO A 40 -2.62 3.24 -7.72
CA PRO A 40 -1.45 2.69 -8.39
C PRO A 40 -1.32 3.20 -9.83
N SER A 41 -0.12 3.64 -10.20
CA SER A 41 0.18 4.14 -11.54
C SER A 41 0.31 3.04 -12.59
N VAL A 42 0.51 1.80 -12.12
CA VAL A 42 0.66 0.60 -12.94
C VAL A 42 -0.39 -0.41 -12.47
N ASN A 43 -1.14 -0.95 -13.43
CA ASN A 43 -2.08 -2.04 -13.20
C ASN A 43 -1.82 -3.15 -14.22
N TRP A 44 -2.21 -4.39 -13.90
CA TRP A 44 -2.09 -5.51 -14.81
C TRP A 44 -3.44 -5.80 -15.47
N ASP A 45 -3.40 -6.11 -16.77
CA ASP A 45 -4.57 -6.44 -17.57
C ASP A 45 -5.07 -7.87 -17.35
N GLY A 46 -4.28 -8.73 -16.70
CA GLY A 46 -4.60 -10.14 -16.49
C GLY A 46 -4.13 -11.07 -17.61
N GLU A 47 -3.53 -10.51 -18.67
CA GLU A 47 -3.17 -11.25 -19.89
C GLU A 47 -1.69 -11.07 -20.26
N SER A 48 -1.16 -9.86 -20.15
CA SER A 48 0.23 -9.51 -20.45
C SER A 48 1.20 -10.08 -19.42
N GLU A 49 2.50 -9.95 -19.66
CA GLU A 49 3.48 -10.20 -18.61
C GLU A 49 3.26 -9.26 -17.42
N LEU A 50 3.52 -9.76 -16.21
CA LEU A 50 3.40 -8.94 -15.00
C LEU A 50 4.42 -7.79 -15.05
N PRO A 51 4.00 -6.53 -14.81
CA PRO A 51 4.88 -5.36 -14.86
C PRO A 51 6.07 -5.41 -13.89
N ILE A 52 5.99 -6.25 -12.86
CA ILE A 52 7.06 -6.48 -11.89
C ILE A 52 7.22 -7.97 -11.61
N SER A 53 8.47 -8.45 -11.63
CA SER A 53 8.80 -9.82 -11.28
C SER A 53 8.80 -10.04 -9.76
N ILE A 54 8.69 -11.29 -9.31
CA ILE A 54 8.87 -11.66 -7.90
C ILE A 54 10.24 -11.18 -7.36
N LYS A 55 11.29 -11.19 -8.18
CA LYS A 55 12.61 -10.63 -7.79
C LYS A 55 12.52 -9.12 -7.54
N GLY A 56 11.76 -8.40 -8.37
CA GLY A 56 11.48 -6.98 -8.18
C GLY A 56 10.72 -6.73 -6.87
N ILE A 57 9.68 -7.51 -6.59
CA ILE A 57 8.90 -7.46 -5.34
C ILE A 57 9.80 -7.71 -4.12
N ASN A 58 10.65 -8.75 -4.15
CA ASN A 58 11.60 -9.04 -3.08
C ASN A 58 12.60 -7.90 -2.87
N THR A 59 13.04 -7.25 -3.94
CA THR A 59 13.97 -6.10 -3.86
C THR A 59 13.27 -4.90 -3.21
N ALA A 60 12.05 -4.57 -3.63
CA ALA A 60 11.24 -3.51 -3.02
C ALA A 60 10.98 -3.77 -1.54
N PHE A 61 10.62 -5.01 -1.18
CA PHE A 61 10.43 -5.43 0.20
C PHE A 61 11.70 -5.25 1.03
N LYS A 62 12.86 -5.76 0.58
CA LYS A 62 14.14 -5.63 1.28
C LYS A 62 14.56 -4.19 1.51
N ASN A 63 14.42 -3.35 0.48
CA ASN A 63 14.74 -1.93 0.59
C ASN A 63 13.84 -1.25 1.64
N TRP A 64 12.54 -1.56 1.62
CA TRP A 64 11.60 -1.05 2.60
C TRP A 64 11.92 -1.54 4.01
N THR A 65 12.20 -2.84 4.23
CA THR A 65 12.53 -3.36 5.56
C THR A 65 13.80 -2.74 6.12
N ASN A 66 14.84 -2.56 5.29
CA ASN A 66 16.09 -1.91 5.71
C ASN A 66 15.88 -0.48 6.19
N ALA A 67 14.87 0.22 5.66
CA ALA A 67 14.56 1.60 6.04
C ALA A 67 13.57 1.71 7.21
N ASN A 68 12.81 0.66 7.53
CA ASN A 68 11.67 0.71 8.45
C ASN A 68 11.80 -0.20 9.68
N LEU A 69 12.74 -1.15 9.68
CA LEU A 69 13.03 -1.97 10.84
C LEU A 69 14.11 -1.33 11.71
N SER A 70 14.04 -1.63 13.01
CA SER A 70 15.04 -1.15 13.97
C SER A 70 16.37 -1.86 13.76
N SER A 71 17.47 -1.27 14.26
CA SER A 71 18.75 -1.97 14.28
C SER A 71 18.64 -3.30 15.04
N GLY A 72 19.11 -4.39 14.44
CA GLY A 72 19.00 -5.75 14.98
C GLY A 72 17.71 -6.48 14.62
N GLU A 73 16.70 -5.81 14.05
CA GLU A 73 15.53 -6.46 13.49
C GLU A 73 15.79 -6.99 12.07
N GLU A 74 15.36 -8.23 11.80
CA GLU A 74 15.47 -8.90 10.50
C GLU A 74 14.10 -9.44 10.07
N ALA A 75 13.73 -9.17 8.81
CA ALA A 75 12.50 -9.65 8.22
C ALA A 75 12.72 -10.86 7.31
N HIS A 76 11.85 -11.86 7.43
CA HIS A 76 11.82 -13.03 6.56
C HIS A 76 10.45 -13.18 5.92
N VAL A 77 10.41 -13.16 4.60
CA VAL A 77 9.15 -13.36 3.86
C VAL A 77 8.67 -14.79 4.03
N THR A 78 7.38 -14.93 4.33
CA THR A 78 6.69 -16.22 4.45
C THR A 78 5.79 -16.50 3.26
N ASN A 79 5.30 -15.47 2.57
CA ASN A 79 4.56 -15.62 1.33
C ASN A 79 4.59 -14.36 0.45
N TYR A 80 4.40 -14.59 -0.86
CA TYR A 80 4.05 -13.58 -1.85
C TYR A 80 2.72 -14.01 -2.48
N ASN A 81 1.70 -13.15 -2.43
CA ASN A 81 0.39 -13.43 -2.99
C ASN A 81 -0.02 -12.29 -3.94
N LEU A 82 -0.10 -12.58 -5.24
CA LEU A 82 -0.68 -11.67 -6.21
C LEU A 82 -2.20 -11.66 -6.04
N ALA A 83 -2.78 -10.48 -5.85
CA ALA A 83 -4.19 -10.31 -5.59
C ALA A 83 -4.76 -9.13 -6.38
N SER A 84 -5.97 -9.30 -6.89
CA SER A 84 -6.81 -8.19 -7.32
C SER A 84 -7.56 -7.64 -6.10
N VAL A 85 -7.48 -6.33 -5.89
CA VAL A 85 -8.14 -5.62 -4.79
C VAL A 85 -9.05 -4.53 -5.34
N PHE A 86 -10.19 -4.34 -4.70
CA PHE A 86 -11.11 -3.28 -5.01
C PHE A 86 -11.13 -2.30 -3.84
N SER A 87 -10.87 -1.04 -4.15
CA SER A 87 -10.84 0.04 -3.17
C SER A 87 -12.23 0.69 -3.12
N GLU A 88 -12.72 1.04 -1.93
CA GLU A 88 -14.09 1.55 -1.70
C GLU A 88 -14.48 2.72 -2.65
N GLU A 89 -13.50 3.51 -3.11
CA GLU A 89 -13.70 4.68 -3.98
C GLU A 89 -13.22 4.48 -5.43
N ALA A 90 -12.71 3.29 -5.78
CA ALA A 90 -12.17 3.04 -7.11
C ALA A 90 -13.25 2.66 -8.12
N THR A 91 -13.06 3.10 -9.36
CA THR A 91 -13.88 2.67 -10.51
C THR A 91 -13.35 1.39 -11.16
N THR A 92 -12.19 0.90 -10.70
CA THR A 92 -11.50 -0.28 -11.22
C THR A 92 -10.82 -1.05 -10.10
N ASN A 93 -10.56 -2.34 -10.30
CA ASN A 93 -9.71 -3.11 -9.40
C ASN A 93 -8.22 -2.83 -9.70
N TYR A 94 -7.39 -3.00 -8.69
CA TYR A 94 -5.93 -2.93 -8.83
C TYR A 94 -5.30 -4.25 -8.47
N TRP A 95 -4.27 -4.65 -9.21
CA TRP A 95 -3.43 -5.78 -8.86
C TRP A 95 -2.30 -5.35 -7.92
N VAL A 96 -2.08 -6.14 -6.87
CA VAL A 96 -1.03 -5.90 -5.88
C VAL A 96 -0.43 -7.22 -5.40
N TYR A 97 0.79 -7.17 -4.88
CA TYR A 97 1.37 -8.28 -4.11
C TYR A 97 1.17 -8.07 -2.62
N LYS A 98 0.47 -8.98 -1.95
CA LYS A 98 0.44 -9.07 -0.49
C LYS A 98 1.65 -9.89 -0.05
N VAL A 99 2.46 -9.33 0.84
CA VAL A 99 3.67 -9.95 1.36
C VAL A 99 3.48 -10.21 2.85
N GLY A 100 3.31 -11.48 3.21
CA GLY A 100 3.40 -11.93 4.59
C GLY A 100 4.87 -12.12 4.98
N TYR A 101 5.25 -11.64 6.16
CA TYR A 101 6.60 -11.80 6.66
C TYR A 101 6.63 -11.90 8.18
N VAL A 102 7.73 -12.42 8.70
CA VAL A 102 8.01 -12.48 10.13
C VAL A 102 9.21 -11.62 10.48
N VAL A 103 9.26 -11.11 11.72
CA VAL A 103 10.39 -10.28 12.19
C VAL A 103 11.01 -10.86 13.45
N PHE A 104 12.32 -11.09 13.38
CA PHE A 104 13.18 -11.43 14.50
C PHE A 104 13.97 -10.20 14.95
N ASN A 105 14.36 -10.14 16.22
CA ASN A 105 15.32 -9.18 16.75
C ASN A 105 16.45 -9.97 17.40
N ASN A 106 17.66 -9.86 16.86
CA ASN A 106 18.83 -10.63 17.29
C ASN A 106 18.54 -12.14 17.41
N GLY A 107 17.87 -12.71 16.39
CA GLY A 107 17.50 -14.13 16.33
C GLY A 107 16.26 -14.55 17.15
N SER A 108 15.65 -13.64 17.92
CA SER A 108 14.43 -13.95 18.71
C SER A 108 13.16 -13.37 18.07
N PRO A 109 12.01 -14.07 18.07
CA PRO A 109 10.74 -13.53 17.56
C PRO A 109 10.35 -12.22 18.24
N THR A 110 9.96 -11.20 17.46
CA THR A 110 9.45 -9.94 18.01
C THR A 110 8.01 -10.07 18.53
N GLN A 111 7.56 -9.12 19.38
CA GLN A 111 6.16 -9.09 19.84
C GLN A 111 5.14 -8.89 18.70
N ASN A 112 5.59 -8.29 17.59
CA ASN A 112 4.85 -8.19 16.34
C ASN A 112 5.45 -9.17 15.32
N PHE A 113 5.53 -10.45 15.70
CA PHE A 113 6.22 -11.47 14.91
C PHE A 113 5.66 -11.58 13.50
N ASN A 114 4.35 -11.78 13.36
CA ASN A 114 3.69 -11.88 12.07
C ASN A 114 3.24 -10.50 11.58
N ARG A 115 3.72 -10.09 10.41
CA ARG A 115 3.40 -8.81 9.79
C ARG A 115 3.03 -9.03 8.32
N LYS A 116 2.40 -8.02 7.73
CA LYS A 116 2.11 -7.98 6.30
C LYS A 116 2.27 -6.58 5.74
N VAL A 117 2.68 -6.49 4.49
CA VAL A 117 2.66 -5.27 3.67
C VAL A 117 2.05 -5.60 2.32
N VAL A 118 1.65 -4.56 1.59
CA VAL A 118 1.26 -4.67 0.19
C VAL A 118 2.30 -3.96 -0.66
N ILE A 119 2.59 -4.48 -1.85
CA ILE A 119 3.48 -3.85 -2.83
C ILE A 119 2.69 -3.75 -4.14
N ASP A 120 2.53 -2.54 -4.66
CA ASP A 120 1.87 -2.37 -5.96
C ASP A 120 2.78 -2.81 -7.13
N LEU A 121 2.22 -2.85 -8.34
CA LEU A 121 2.98 -3.31 -9.50
C LEU A 121 4.05 -2.33 -9.99
N SER A 122 4.13 -1.12 -9.41
CA SER A 122 5.25 -0.19 -9.60
C SER A 122 6.39 -0.40 -8.59
N GLY A 123 6.21 -1.31 -7.62
CA GLY A 123 7.17 -1.59 -6.56
C GLY A 123 7.00 -0.69 -5.31
N LYS A 124 5.92 0.10 -5.23
CA LYS A 124 5.65 0.94 -4.06
C LYS A 124 5.10 0.10 -2.92
N VAL A 125 5.71 0.21 -1.74
CA VAL A 125 5.25 -0.48 -0.53
C VAL A 125 4.16 0.33 0.17
N ILE A 126 3.06 -0.35 0.49
CA ILE A 126 1.89 0.14 1.21
C ILE A 126 1.87 -0.57 2.57
N THR A 127 2.01 0.20 3.63
CA THR A 127 2.02 -0.30 5.01
C THR A 127 0.62 -0.29 5.60
N PRO A 128 0.32 -1.20 6.55
CA PRO A 128 -0.96 -1.20 7.24
C PRO A 128 -1.06 0.02 8.17
N VAL A 129 -2.25 0.63 8.24
CA VAL A 129 -2.58 1.65 9.25
C VAL A 129 -3.44 0.99 10.31
N CYS A 130 -3.08 1.11 11.59
CA CYS A 130 -3.76 0.46 12.71
C CYS A 130 -4.08 1.45 13.82
N GLY A 131 -5.28 1.35 14.41
CA GLY A 131 -5.65 2.05 15.65
C GLY A 131 -6.10 3.50 15.48
N LEU A 132 -7.07 3.73 14.61
CA LEU A 132 -7.89 4.95 14.65
C LEU A 132 -8.82 4.95 15.88
#